data_AF-A0A7Y0X484-F1
#
_entry.id   AF-A0A7Y0X484-F1
#
_cell.length_a   1.000
_cell.length_b   1.000
_cell.length_c   1.000
_cell.angle_alpha   90.00
_cell.angle_beta   90.00
_cell.angle_gamma   90.00
#
_symmetry.space_group_name_H-M   'P 1'
#
loop_
_entity.id
_entity.type
_entity.pdbx_description
1 polymer ?
#
loop_
_entity_poly.entity_id
_entity_poly.type
_entity_poly.pdbx_seq_one_letter_code
_entity_poly.pdbx_strand_id
1 'polypeptide(L)'
;YGGAGDDLLFGHGGNDILVGGEGDDILIGGLGSDTLTGSEGADIFKWSEVTNDVDTVTDFNKNEDAVDFSDLFDDLSKDEIGELLNDLQ
;
A
#
# COMPACT_ATOMS: atom_id res chain seq x y z
N TYR A 1 13.92 0.08 -3.77
CA TYR A 1 14.34 -1.15 -4.43
C TYR A 1 14.72 -2.13 -3.33
N GLY A 2 14.05 -3.28 -3.24
CA GLY A 2 14.26 -4.29 -2.20
C GLY A 2 15.39 -5.24 -2.59
N GLY A 3 15.19 -6.00 -3.67
CA GLY A 3 16.18 -6.91 -4.20
C GLY A 3 15.71 -8.35 -4.10
N ALA A 4 16.32 -9.15 -3.24
CA ALA A 4 15.93 -10.54 -3.05
C ALA A 4 15.65 -10.81 -1.57
N GLY A 5 14.60 -11.58 -1.31
CA GLY A 5 14.04 -11.80 0.01
C GLY A 5 12.90 -10.82 0.32
N ASP A 6 12.20 -11.08 1.42
CA ASP A 6 11.02 -10.30 1.83
C ASP A 6 11.46 -8.94 2.40
N ASP A 7 11.12 -7.85 1.71
CA ASP A 7 11.55 -6.50 2.04
C ASP A 7 10.40 -5.58 2.50
N LEU A 8 10.76 -4.55 3.29
CA LEU A 8 9.88 -3.44 3.63
C LEU A 8 10.41 -2.16 2.98
N LEU A 9 9.67 -1.62 2.02
CA LEU A 9 10.02 -0.41 1.28
C LEU A 9 9.11 0.76 1.65
N PHE A 10 9.71 1.92 1.89
CA PHE A 10 9.02 3.17 2.22
C PHE A 10 9.54 4.30 1.32
N GLY A 11 8.69 4.94 0.51
CA GLY A 11 9.05 6.07 -0.37
C GLY A 11 9.16 7.41 0.36
N HIS A 12 8.35 7.59 1.39
CA HIS A 12 8.26 8.76 2.27
C HIS A 12 7.51 9.91 1.65
N GLY A 13 8.20 10.77 0.92
CA GLY A 13 7.59 11.99 0.42
C GLY A 13 8.19 12.41 -0.90
N GLY A 14 7.34 12.78 -1.83
CA GLY A 14 7.71 13.01 -3.22
C GLY A 14 7.08 11.95 -4.12
N ASN A 15 7.37 12.00 -5.41
CA ASN A 15 6.90 10.97 -6.33
C ASN A 15 8.00 9.93 -6.47
N ASP A 16 7.81 8.76 -5.86
CA ASP A 16 8.80 7.71 -5.75
C ASP A 16 8.57 6.56 -6.73
N ILE A 17 9.63 5.80 -6.99
CA ILE A 17 9.58 4.53 -7.71
C ILE A 17 10.07 3.44 -6.75
N LEU A 18 9.15 2.57 -6.33
CA LEU A 18 9.45 1.43 -5.49
C LEU A 18 9.35 0.16 -6.32
N VAL A 19 10.35 -0.70 -6.17
CA VAL A 19 10.38 -2.03 -6.80
C VAL A 19 10.78 -3.02 -5.71
N GLY A 20 9.91 -3.98 -5.42
CA GLY A 20 10.10 -5.02 -4.42
C GLY A 20 11.27 -5.93 -4.81
N GLY A 21 11.02 -6.85 -5.75
CA GLY A 21 12.04 -7.73 -6.29
C GLY A 21 11.62 -9.19 -6.20
N GLU A 22 12.52 -10.07 -5.79
CA GLU A 22 12.15 -11.45 -5.45
C GLU A 22 11.76 -11.50 -3.97
N GLY A 23 10.61 -12.08 -3.63
CA GLY A 23 10.18 -12.24 -2.23
C GLY A 23 8.80 -11.65 -1.98
N ASP A 24 8.26 -11.88 -0.78
CA ASP A 24 6.96 -11.32 -0.41
C ASP A 24 7.17 -9.93 0.22
N ASP A 25 6.97 -8.87 -0.56
CA ASP A 25 7.35 -7.51 -0.16
C ASP A 25 6.19 -6.68 0.41
N ILE A 26 6.53 -5.67 1.21
CA ILE A 26 5.60 -4.62 1.65
C ILE A 26 6.06 -3.28 1.08
N LEU A 27 5.24 -2.68 0.21
CA LEU A 27 5.52 -1.39 -0.42
C LEU A 27 4.59 -0.30 0.12
N ILE A 28 5.18 0.74 0.72
CA ILE A 28 4.48 1.95 1.20
C ILE A 28 5.01 3.15 0.40
N GLY A 29 4.18 3.74 -0.45
CA GLY A 29 4.53 4.92 -1.24
C GLY A 29 4.80 6.14 -0.34
N GLY A 30 3.79 6.56 0.42
CA GLY A 30 3.85 7.70 1.31
C GLY A 30 3.13 8.91 0.72
N LEU A 31 3.68 10.11 0.90
CA LEU A 31 3.17 11.34 0.32
C LEU A 31 3.63 11.49 -1.13
N GLY A 32 2.73 11.85 -2.04
CA GLY A 32 3.04 12.06 -3.46
C GLY A 32 2.38 11.00 -4.34
N SER A 33 2.64 11.07 -5.65
CA SER A 33 2.10 10.12 -6.63
C SER A 33 3.17 9.12 -7.02
N ASP A 34 3.09 7.93 -6.47
CA ASP A 34 4.13 6.91 -6.54
C ASP A 34 3.90 5.88 -7.65
N THR A 35 4.98 5.22 -8.07
CA THR A 35 4.94 4.05 -8.94
C THR A 35 5.48 2.85 -8.18
N LEU A 36 4.62 1.86 -7.94
CA LEU A 36 4.91 0.70 -7.10
C LEU A 36 4.90 -0.58 -7.98
N THR A 37 5.98 -1.36 -7.91
CA THR A 37 6.14 -2.63 -8.61
C THR A 37 6.51 -3.71 -7.61
N GLY A 38 5.67 -4.75 -7.45
CA GLY A 38 5.93 -5.87 -6.55
C GLY A 38 7.04 -6.80 -7.07
N SER A 39 6.92 -7.18 -8.35
CA SER A 39 7.74 -8.17 -9.06
C SER A 39 7.36 -9.62 -8.76
N GLU A 40 8.24 -10.44 -8.18
CA GLU A 40 7.98 -11.87 -7.94
C GLU A 40 7.66 -12.11 -6.47
N GLY A 41 6.45 -12.56 -6.15
CA GLY A 41 6.08 -12.88 -4.78
C GLY A 41 4.60 -12.58 -4.53
N ALA A 42 4.17 -12.74 -3.28
CA ALA A 42 2.88 -12.27 -2.81
C ALA A 42 3.07 -10.94 -2.08
N ASP A 43 2.84 -9.84 -2.80
CA ASP A 43 3.19 -8.51 -2.32
C ASP A 43 2.02 -7.79 -1.64
N ILE A 44 2.35 -6.88 -0.72
CA ILE A 44 1.39 -6.01 -0.03
C ILE A 44 1.67 -4.56 -0.40
N PHE A 45 0.72 -3.95 -1.11
CA PHE A 45 0.71 -2.51 -1.36
C PHE A 45 -0.09 -1.81 -0.26
N LYS A 46 0.59 -1.02 0.57
CA LYS A 46 0.02 -0.48 1.80
C LYS A 46 -0.11 1.03 1.76
N TRP A 47 -1.31 1.52 2.09
CA TRP A 47 -1.58 2.95 2.28
C TRP A 47 -1.64 3.27 3.77
N SER A 48 -0.79 4.20 4.20
CA SER A 48 -0.74 4.69 5.58
C SER A 48 -1.16 6.16 5.71
N GLU A 49 -1.46 6.84 4.60
CA GLU A 49 -1.86 8.24 4.58
C GLU A 49 -3.04 8.48 3.62
N VAL A 50 -3.93 9.42 3.96
CA VAL A 50 -5.02 9.87 3.09
C VAL A 50 -4.61 11.17 2.42
N THR A 51 -4.33 11.13 1.13
CA THR A 51 -3.94 12.28 0.31
C THR A 51 -4.88 12.43 -0.90
N ASN A 52 -4.69 13.48 -1.69
CA ASN A 52 -5.32 13.62 -3.02
C ASN A 52 -4.39 13.13 -4.15
N ASP A 53 -3.22 12.62 -3.79
CA ASP A 53 -2.27 12.07 -4.75
C ASP A 53 -2.72 10.67 -5.16
N VAL A 54 -2.22 10.20 -6.30
CA VAL A 54 -2.65 8.92 -6.87
C VAL A 54 -1.42 8.09 -7.19
N ASP A 55 -1.31 6.95 -6.53
CA ASP A 55 -0.27 5.97 -6.83
C ASP A 55 -0.71 5.04 -7.95
N THR A 56 0.29 4.47 -8.62
CA THR A 56 0.11 3.45 -9.65
C THR A 56 0.82 2.18 -9.23
N VAL A 57 0.06 1.10 -9.03
CA VAL A 57 0.62 -0.25 -8.94
C VAL A 57 0.75 -0.82 -10.35
N THR A 58 1.95 -1.22 -10.75
CA THR A 58 2.26 -1.52 -12.16
C THR A 58 1.99 -2.95 -12.58
N ASP A 59 1.96 -3.90 -11.65
CA ASP A 59 2.03 -5.34 -11.92
C ASP A 59 1.10 -6.19 -11.06
N PHE A 60 0.12 -5.57 -10.38
CA PHE A 60 -0.77 -6.24 -9.43
C PHE A 60 -1.37 -7.56 -9.96
N ASN A 61 -1.00 -8.67 -9.33
CA ASN A 61 -1.56 -9.99 -9.52
C ASN A 61 -2.62 -10.27 -8.45
N LYS A 62 -3.89 -10.14 -8.83
CA LYS A 62 -5.06 -10.39 -7.94
C LYS A 62 -5.12 -11.78 -7.27
N ASN A 63 -4.31 -12.75 -7.71
CA ASN A 63 -4.29 -14.09 -7.10
C ASN A 63 -3.18 -14.25 -6.05
N GLU A 64 -2.23 -13.31 -5.97
CA GLU A 64 -1.04 -13.37 -5.12
C GLU A 64 -0.98 -12.12 -4.22
N ASP A 65 -1.20 -10.95 -4.79
CA ASP A 65 -1.01 -9.66 -4.11
C ASP A 65 -2.22 -9.20 -3.32
N ALA A 66 -1.96 -8.31 -2.37
CA ALA A 66 -2.96 -7.66 -1.55
C ALA A 66 -2.77 -6.14 -1.52
N VAL A 67 -3.89 -5.45 -1.26
CA VAL A 67 -3.89 -4.04 -0.91
C VAL A 67 -4.30 -3.90 0.55
N ASP A 68 -3.48 -3.21 1.33
CA ASP A 68 -3.69 -3.00 2.76
C ASP A 68 -4.01 -1.53 3.08
N PHE A 69 -5.14 -1.32 3.73
CA PHE A 69 -5.62 -0.03 4.22
C PHE A 69 -5.73 0.02 5.75
N SER A 70 -5.22 -0.98 6.46
CA SER A 70 -5.37 -1.14 7.92
C SER A 70 -4.92 0.10 8.70
N ASP A 71 -3.74 0.64 8.37
CA ASP A 71 -3.18 1.82 9.03
C ASP A 71 -4.08 3.06 8.90
N LEU A 72 -4.92 3.15 7.86
CA LEU A 72 -5.86 4.27 7.71
C LEU A 72 -7.00 4.24 8.74
N PHE A 73 -7.25 3.07 9.34
CA PHE A 73 -8.36 2.84 10.27
C PHE A 73 -7.89 2.47 11.67
N ASP A 74 -6.58 2.39 11.92
CA ASP A 74 -6.02 1.98 13.22
C ASP A 74 -6.41 2.94 14.37
N ASP A 75 -6.66 4.21 14.06
CA ASP A 75 -7.11 5.22 15.02
C ASP A 75 -8.64 5.23 15.24
N LEU A 76 -9.40 4.42 14.49
CA LEU A 76 -10.85 4.34 14.61
C LEU A 76 -11.28 3.09 15.37
N SER A 77 -12.18 3.27 16.33
CA SER A 77 -12.88 2.15 16.95
C SER A 77 -13.83 1.47 15.96
N LYS A 78 -14.13 0.19 16.21
CA LYS A 78 -15.11 -0.57 15.41
C LYS A 78 -16.49 0.08 15.37
N ASP A 79 -16.85 0.79 16.44
CA ASP A 79 -18.11 1.51 16.54
C ASP A 79 -18.09 2.76 15.65
N GLU A 80 -16.99 3.52 15.64
CA GLU A 80 -16.79 4.66 14.73
C GLU A 80 -16.80 4.24 13.25
N ILE A 81 -16.15 3.11 12.92
CA ILE A 81 -16.20 2.54 11.57
C ILE A 81 -17.63 2.14 11.20
N GLY A 82 -18.37 1.53 12.13
CA GLY A 82 -19.77 1.16 11.94
C GLY A 82 -20.69 2.35 11.67
N GLU A 83 -20.49 3.46 12.38
CA GLU A 83 -21.23 4.71 12.17
C GLU A 83 -20.90 5.34 10.81
N LEU A 84 -19.62 5.46 10.47
CA LEU A 84 -19.17 6.03 9.19
C LEU A 84 -19.69 5.26 7.98
N LEU A 85 -19.74 3.93 8.07
CA LEU A 85 -20.25 3.09 6.98
C LEU A 85 -21.77 3.16 6.84
N ASN A 86 -22.50 3.48 7.92
CA ASN A 86 -23.95 3.67 7.85
C ASN A 86 -24.33 5.00 7.16
N ASP A 87 -23.48 6.03 7.28
CA ASP A 87 -23.68 7.33 6.63
C ASP A 87 -23.39 7.32 5.10
N LEU A 88 -22.86 6.20 4.58
CA LEU A 88 -22.58 5.99 3.15
C LEU A 88 -23.73 5.29 2.38
N GLN A 89 -24.85 4.97 3.05
CA GLN A 89 -26.05 4.37 2.44
C GLN A 89 -27.11 5.40 2.07
#